data_AF-A0A371CI36-F1
#
_entry.id   AF-A0A371CI36-F1
#
_cell.length_a   1.000
_cell.length_b   1.000
_cell.length_c   1.000
_cell.angle_alpha   90.00
_cell.angle_beta   90.00
_cell.angle_gamma   90.00
#
_symmetry.space_group_name_H-M   'P 1'
#
loop_
_entity.id
_entity.type
_entity.pdbx_description
1 polymer ?
#
loop_
_entity_poly.entity_id
_entity_poly.type
_entity_poly.pdbx_seq_one_letter_code
_entity_poly.pdbx_strand_id
1 'polypeptide(L)'
;MSIASNRILDFTNHGYVVLQGALCFLCESEGASGEGLGRDSLHTCQFCPSLVLSSHDRGRLLNHIGAHILFDSRIDHLSTPCGFCLSPGESCVMYVKKGRGAREGDRLDFDRSRCPAKYSLSVARTAKVSSRSPCSNVPLRCPLCLKHAAAVWKYNMRYHLTRAHQQDPEQHSSLWKLSDPEMTGMKALYEAKPRSSKRKRRTEKASTFAKQISEGHVCKLALRYAIAIW
;
A
#
# COMPACT_ATOMS: atom_id res chain seq x y z
N MET A 1 19.89 -10.97 -62.15
CA MET A 1 20.17 -9.86 -61.21
C MET A 1 20.23 -10.44 -59.79
N SER A 2 21.30 -10.10 -59.07
CA SER A 2 21.71 -10.35 -57.66
C SER A 2 20.72 -11.02 -56.67
N ILE A 3 21.07 -12.12 -56.00
CA ILE A 3 21.99 -12.38 -54.85
C ILE A 3 21.32 -12.23 -53.47
N ALA A 4 21.42 -13.32 -52.69
CA ALA A 4 21.48 -13.46 -51.22
C ALA A 4 20.22 -13.16 -50.37
N SER A 5 20.04 -13.69 -49.15
CA SER A 5 20.57 -14.83 -48.37
C SER A 5 19.96 -14.71 -46.95
N ASN A 6 19.69 -15.85 -46.32
CA ASN A 6 19.79 -16.15 -44.88
C ASN A 6 19.06 -15.34 -43.77
N ARG A 7 18.27 -16.12 -43.00
CA ARG A 7 18.26 -16.37 -41.54
C ARG A 7 18.29 -15.21 -40.53
N ILE A 8 17.53 -15.44 -39.44
CA ILE A 8 17.84 -15.33 -37.98
C ILE A 8 16.55 -14.83 -37.29
N LEU A 9 15.95 -15.41 -36.24
CA LEU A 9 16.21 -16.51 -35.30
C LEU A 9 14.86 -16.88 -34.63
N ASP A 10 14.68 -18.16 -34.26
CA ASP A 10 13.79 -18.59 -33.16
C ASP A 10 14.01 -17.77 -31.89
N PHE A 11 12.99 -17.61 -31.03
CA PHE A 11 13.09 -17.84 -29.58
C PHE A 11 11.71 -17.67 -28.88
N THR A 12 11.22 -18.78 -28.32
CA THR A 12 10.43 -18.90 -27.06
C THR A 12 8.98 -18.37 -26.98
N ASN A 13 8.05 -19.26 -27.29
CA ASN A 13 7.14 -19.91 -26.32
C ASN A 13 6.82 -19.10 -25.04
N HIS A 14 5.74 -18.31 -25.04
CA HIS A 14 4.97 -17.99 -23.83
C HIS A 14 3.51 -18.34 -24.11
N GLY A 15 3.07 -19.43 -23.49
CA GLY A 15 1.76 -20.04 -23.71
C GLY A 15 0.62 -19.15 -23.22
N TYR A 16 -0.33 -18.86 -24.10
CA TYR A 16 -1.65 -18.37 -23.74
C TYR A 16 -2.61 -19.57 -23.86
N VAL A 17 -3.25 -19.95 -22.75
CA VAL A 17 -4.37 -20.89 -22.79
C VAL A 17 -5.64 -20.06 -22.90
N VAL A 18 -6.28 -20.12 -24.08
CA VAL A 18 -7.56 -19.49 -24.35
C VAL A 18 -8.66 -20.44 -23.87
N LEU A 19 -9.31 -20.10 -22.75
CA LEU A 19 -10.60 -20.68 -22.38
C LEU A 19 -11.66 -19.57 -22.45
N GLN A 20 -12.59 -19.71 -23.40
CA GLN A 20 -13.79 -18.88 -23.54
C GLN A 20 -13.58 -17.36 -23.70
N GLY A 21 -13.06 -16.93 -24.85
CA GLY A 21 -13.49 -15.69 -25.52
C GLY A 21 -13.35 -14.34 -24.79
N ALA A 22 -12.78 -14.29 -23.60
CA ALA A 22 -12.50 -13.05 -22.86
C ALA A 22 -10.99 -12.84 -22.85
N LEU A 23 -10.53 -11.88 -23.65
CA LEU A 23 -9.16 -11.35 -23.56
C LEU A 23 -9.03 -10.66 -22.20
N CYS A 24 -8.41 -11.32 -21.24
CA CYS A 24 -7.96 -10.71 -20.01
C CYS A 24 -6.68 -9.92 -20.33
N PHE A 25 -6.75 -8.58 -20.24
CA PHE A 25 -5.53 -7.77 -20.25
C PHE A 25 -4.78 -8.04 -18.94
N LEU A 26 -3.74 -8.87 -19.00
CA LEU A 26 -2.73 -8.89 -17.95
C LEU A 26 -1.98 -7.57 -18.08
N CYS A 27 -2.21 -6.64 -17.15
CA CYS A 27 -1.38 -5.45 -17.05
C CYS A 27 -0.04 -5.89 -16.45
N GLU A 28 0.87 -6.33 -17.30
CA GLU A 28 2.26 -6.50 -16.90
C GLU A 28 2.83 -5.11 -16.67
N SER A 29 3.07 -4.76 -15.41
CA SER A 29 3.85 -3.57 -15.09
C SER A 29 5.29 -3.82 -15.52
N GLU A 30 5.65 -3.36 -16.72
CA GLU A 30 7.03 -3.33 -17.19
C GLU A 30 7.93 -2.61 -16.17
N GLY A 31 9.06 -3.25 -15.86
CA GLY A 31 10.25 -2.55 -15.38
C GLY A 31 10.19 -2.05 -13.95
N ALA A 32 10.46 -2.94 -13.00
CA ALA A 32 11.03 -2.58 -11.72
C ALA A 32 12.40 -1.90 -11.90
N SER A 33 12.43 -0.59 -12.10
CA SER A 33 13.63 0.23 -11.87
C SER A 33 13.50 0.94 -10.52
N GLY A 34 14.00 0.27 -9.49
CA GLY A 34 14.58 0.86 -8.27
C GLY A 34 13.92 2.09 -7.64
N GLU A 35 12.63 2.02 -7.27
CA GLU A 35 12.02 2.72 -6.12
C GLU A 35 10.56 2.24 -6.02
N GLY A 36 10.15 1.66 -4.88
CA GLY A 36 8.80 1.08 -4.72
C GLY A 36 7.68 2.09 -4.98
N LEU A 37 6.47 1.61 -5.32
CA LEU A 37 5.38 2.41 -5.90
C LEU A 37 5.96 3.45 -6.87
N GLY A 38 6.24 3.04 -8.11
CA GLY A 38 6.57 3.94 -9.21
C GLY A 38 5.66 5.17 -9.16
N ARG A 39 6.21 6.33 -9.55
CA ARG A 39 5.78 7.70 -9.22
C ARG A 39 4.26 7.96 -9.12
N ASP A 40 3.39 7.16 -9.73
CA ASP A 40 1.93 7.33 -9.76
C ASP A 40 1.10 6.08 -9.39
N SER A 41 1.60 5.22 -8.51
CA SER A 41 0.85 4.02 -8.10
C SER A 41 -0.29 4.38 -7.13
N LEU A 42 -1.53 4.11 -7.55
CA LEU A 42 -2.74 4.27 -6.72
C LEU A 42 -2.99 3.00 -5.91
N HIS A 43 -3.32 3.18 -4.63
CA HIS A 43 -3.74 2.12 -3.73
C HIS A 43 -5.20 2.33 -3.33
N THR A 44 -6.01 1.29 -3.46
CA THR A 44 -7.39 1.28 -2.99
C THR A 44 -7.49 0.38 -1.78
N CYS A 45 -8.01 0.90 -0.66
CA CYS A 45 -8.29 0.07 0.50
C CYS A 45 -9.48 -0.86 0.21
N GLN A 46 -9.31 -2.15 0.49
CA GLN A 46 -10.38 -3.15 0.30
C GLN A 46 -11.65 -2.86 1.13
N PHE A 47 -11.49 -2.15 2.25
CA PHE A 47 -12.59 -1.77 3.13
C PHE A 47 -13.17 -0.39 2.84
N CYS A 48 -12.49 0.43 2.02
CA CYS A 48 -12.91 1.76 1.62
C CYS A 48 -12.71 1.95 0.11
N PRO A 49 -13.52 1.30 -0.76
CA PRO A 49 -13.32 1.33 -2.21
C PRO A 49 -13.41 2.73 -2.83
N SER A 50 -14.13 3.65 -2.17
CA SER A 50 -14.27 5.04 -2.60
C SER A 50 -13.07 5.92 -2.24
N LEU A 51 -12.15 5.43 -1.41
CA LEU A 51 -10.97 6.17 -0.98
C LEU A 51 -9.76 5.73 -1.82
N VAL A 52 -9.38 6.60 -2.75
CA VAL A 52 -8.14 6.45 -3.52
C VAL A 52 -6.99 7.06 -2.71
N LEU A 53 -5.99 6.24 -2.40
CA LEU A 53 -4.78 6.64 -1.70
C LEU A 53 -3.63 6.69 -2.69
N SER A 54 -2.91 7.81 -2.70
CA SER A 54 -1.74 7.99 -3.56
C SER A 54 -0.46 7.71 -2.76
N SER A 55 0.55 7.15 -3.44
CA SER A 55 1.92 7.01 -2.93
C SER A 55 2.57 8.33 -2.53
N HIS A 56 2.08 9.47 -3.04
CA HIS A 56 2.51 10.82 -2.66
C HIS A 56 2.02 11.22 -1.27
N ASP A 57 0.88 10.69 -0.82
CA ASP A 57 0.28 10.98 0.50
C ASP A 57 0.56 9.83 1.49
N ARG A 58 1.85 9.56 1.65
CA ARG A 58 2.42 8.46 2.45
C ARG A 58 1.83 8.39 3.86
N GLY A 59 1.77 9.54 4.53
CA GLY A 59 1.22 9.66 5.88
C GLY A 59 -0.26 9.29 5.92
N ARG A 60 -1.05 9.72 4.93
CA ARG A 60 -2.47 9.41 4.87
C ARG A 60 -2.74 7.92 4.62
N LEU A 61 -1.95 7.26 3.76
CA LEU A 61 -2.07 5.81 3.55
C LEU A 61 -1.86 5.07 4.88
N LEU A 62 -0.75 5.34 5.56
CA LEU A 62 -0.41 4.66 6.81
C LEU A 62 -1.41 4.96 7.95
N ASN A 63 -1.88 6.21 8.03
CA ASN A 63 -2.92 6.61 8.97
C ASN A 63 -4.22 5.85 8.70
N HIS A 64 -4.65 5.77 7.44
CA HIS A 64 -5.88 5.10 7.06
C HIS A 64 -5.82 3.59 7.34
N ILE A 65 -4.75 2.93 6.91
CA ILE A 65 -4.57 1.50 7.10
C ILE A 65 -4.38 1.17 8.59
N GLY A 66 -3.61 1.98 9.32
CA GLY A 66 -3.46 1.86 10.77
C GLY A 66 -4.78 1.99 11.51
N ALA A 67 -5.68 2.88 11.06
CA ALA A 67 -7.00 3.05 11.66
C ALA A 67 -7.87 1.79 11.50
N HIS A 68 -7.85 1.18 10.31
CA HIS A 68 -8.49 -0.11 10.10
C HIS A 68 -7.90 -1.19 11.01
N ILE A 69 -6.58 -1.31 11.10
CA ILE A 69 -5.94 -2.29 11.97
C ILE A 69 -6.43 -2.12 13.41
N LEU A 70 -6.55 -0.90 13.94
CA LEU A 70 -6.92 -0.71 15.35
C LEU A 70 -8.42 -0.89 15.66
N PHE A 71 -9.31 -0.52 14.76
CA PHE A 71 -10.73 -0.32 15.10
C PHE A 71 -11.72 -1.06 14.21
N ASP A 72 -11.28 -1.65 13.10
CA ASP A 72 -12.16 -2.40 12.21
C ASP A 72 -12.24 -3.86 12.66
N SER A 73 -13.42 -4.26 13.16
CA SER A 73 -13.66 -5.61 13.69
C SER A 73 -13.54 -6.73 12.65
N ARG A 74 -13.47 -6.40 11.35
CA ARG A 74 -13.27 -7.36 10.27
C ARG A 74 -11.81 -7.75 10.09
N ILE A 75 -10.88 -7.05 10.74
CA ILE A 75 -9.45 -7.34 10.66
C ILE A 75 -9.12 -8.55 11.53
N ASP A 76 -8.61 -9.60 10.89
CA ASP A 76 -7.97 -10.69 11.60
C ASP A 76 -6.56 -10.28 12.04
N HIS A 77 -6.40 -10.00 13.33
CA HIS A 77 -5.10 -9.68 13.89
C HIS A 77 -4.16 -10.88 13.98
N LEU A 78 -4.69 -12.10 13.98
CA LEU A 78 -3.88 -13.31 14.03
C LEU A 78 -3.06 -13.45 12.75
N SER A 79 -3.57 -12.97 11.61
CA SER A 79 -2.84 -12.93 10.34
C SER A 79 -1.71 -11.90 10.32
N THR A 80 -1.56 -11.06 11.35
CA THR A 80 -0.56 -9.99 11.43
C THR A 80 -0.54 -9.09 10.18
N PRO A 81 -1.67 -8.45 9.85
CA PRO A 81 -1.88 -7.80 8.56
C PRO A 81 -0.85 -6.69 8.28
N CYS A 82 -0.46 -6.53 7.02
CA CYS A 82 0.51 -5.53 6.61
C CYS A 82 -0.02 -4.10 6.84
N GLY A 83 0.79 -3.26 7.48
CA GLY A 83 0.49 -1.84 7.73
C GLY A 83 0.38 -0.94 6.51
N PHE A 84 0.60 -1.45 5.30
CA PHE A 84 0.38 -0.69 4.05
C PHE A 84 -0.82 -1.16 3.22
N CYS A 85 -1.12 -2.45 3.20
CA CYS A 85 -2.13 -3.02 2.30
C CYS A 85 -3.08 -4.02 2.94
N LEU A 86 -2.97 -4.25 4.26
CA LEU A 86 -3.79 -5.19 5.04
C LEU A 86 -3.70 -6.67 4.62
N SER A 87 -2.90 -7.02 3.61
CA SER A 87 -2.62 -8.41 3.27
C SER A 87 -1.98 -9.15 4.46
N PRO A 88 -2.26 -10.44 4.66
CA PRO A 88 -1.64 -11.25 5.71
C PRO A 88 -0.11 -11.16 5.73
N GLY A 89 0.50 -11.22 6.92
CA GLY A 89 1.95 -11.08 7.10
C GLY A 89 2.76 -12.15 6.36
N GLU A 90 2.20 -13.35 6.19
CA GLU A 90 2.84 -14.48 5.48
C GLU A 90 3.00 -14.21 3.98
N SER A 91 2.05 -13.50 3.37
CA SER A 91 2.10 -13.14 1.94
C SER A 91 2.73 -11.77 1.70
N CYS A 92 2.74 -10.90 2.72
CA CYS A 92 3.19 -9.52 2.61
C CYS A 92 4.25 -9.18 3.66
N VAL A 93 5.45 -9.72 3.43
CA VAL A 93 6.59 -9.63 4.34
C VAL A 93 7.33 -8.29 4.21
N MET A 94 7.64 -7.68 5.35
CA MET A 94 8.41 -6.43 5.44
C MET A 94 9.76 -6.69 6.11
N TYR A 95 10.80 -6.00 5.66
CA TYR A 95 12.12 -6.02 6.29
C TYR A 95 12.56 -4.60 6.58
N VAL A 96 13.38 -4.45 7.62
CA VAL A 96 14.04 -3.18 7.95
C VAL A 96 15.56 -3.32 7.82
N LYS A 97 16.23 -2.23 7.47
CA LYS A 97 17.69 -2.12 7.43
C LYS A 97 18.15 -0.86 8.15
N LYS A 98 19.38 -0.91 8.70
CA LYS A 98 20.03 0.26 9.27
C LYS A 98 20.52 1.16 8.13
N GLY A 99 20.10 2.42 8.14
CA GLY A 99 20.69 3.44 7.27
C GLY A 99 22.08 3.85 7.76
N ARG A 100 22.86 4.48 6.88
CA ARG A 100 24.23 4.95 7.16
C ARG A 100 24.32 6.47 6.92
N GLY A 101 25.26 7.13 7.60
CA GLY A 101 25.55 8.57 7.45
C GLY A 101 24.31 9.43 7.70
N ALA A 102 24.04 10.38 6.79
CA ALA A 102 22.87 11.29 6.87
C ALA A 102 21.49 10.59 6.91
N ARG A 103 21.44 9.27 6.70
CA ARG A 103 20.21 8.45 6.77
C ARG A 103 20.21 7.48 7.94
N GLU A 104 21.01 7.72 8.99
CA GLU A 104 21.09 6.90 10.20
C GLU A 104 19.71 6.53 10.78
N GLY A 105 19.65 5.35 11.41
CA GLY A 105 18.45 4.78 12.01
C GLY A 105 17.79 3.69 11.15
N ASP A 106 16.77 3.03 11.71
CA ASP A 106 16.04 1.98 10.99
C ASP A 106 15.14 2.57 9.90
N ARG A 107 15.19 1.93 8.74
CA ARG A 107 14.40 2.27 7.55
C ARG A 107 13.85 1.00 6.95
N LEU A 108 12.79 1.15 6.16
CA LEU A 108 12.30 0.03 5.36
C LEU A 108 13.36 -0.44 4.38
N ASP A 109 13.60 -1.76 4.34
CA ASP A 109 14.42 -2.39 3.33
C ASP A 109 13.56 -2.69 2.11
N PHE A 110 13.53 -1.73 1.18
CA PHE A 110 12.70 -1.82 -0.01
C PHE A 110 12.96 -3.05 -0.86
N ASP A 111 14.23 -3.41 -1.03
CA ASP A 111 14.66 -4.45 -1.96
C ASP A 111 14.21 -5.82 -1.48
N ARG A 112 14.21 -6.02 -0.16
CA ARG A 112 13.77 -7.28 0.47
C ARG A 112 12.26 -7.32 0.77
N SER A 113 11.61 -6.17 0.90
CA SER A 113 10.19 -6.09 1.27
C SER A 113 9.27 -6.32 0.09
N ARG A 114 8.19 -7.10 0.28
CA ARG A 114 7.34 -7.56 -0.83
C ARG A 114 6.05 -6.78 -1.03
N CYS A 115 5.67 -5.90 -0.11
CA CYS A 115 4.43 -5.17 -0.24
C CYS A 115 4.41 -4.32 -1.53
N PRO A 116 3.33 -4.39 -2.35
CA PRO A 116 3.19 -3.55 -3.53
C PRO A 116 2.96 -2.09 -3.13
N ALA A 117 2.23 -1.84 -2.04
CA ALA A 117 1.94 -0.52 -1.50
C ALA A 117 3.09 0.11 -0.67
N LYS A 118 4.29 -0.47 -0.70
CA LYS A 118 5.42 0.03 0.10
C LYS A 118 5.94 1.35 -0.43
N TYR A 119 6.27 2.25 0.50
CA TYR A 119 6.98 3.49 0.22
C TYR A 119 8.11 3.71 1.23
N SER A 120 8.91 4.77 1.01
CA SER A 120 10.10 5.02 1.82
C SER A 120 9.72 5.52 3.18
N LEU A 121 9.99 4.69 4.18
CA LEU A 121 9.62 4.91 5.56
C LEU A 121 10.87 4.93 6.44
N SER A 122 10.99 5.98 7.24
CA SER A 122 11.97 6.07 8.33
C SER A 122 11.26 5.76 9.64
N VAL A 123 11.69 4.70 10.33
CA VAL A 123 11.02 4.21 11.54
C VAL A 123 10.99 5.30 12.61
N ALA A 124 12.12 5.96 12.87
CA ALA A 124 12.21 7.01 13.89
C ALA A 124 11.34 8.24 13.62
N ARG A 125 11.13 8.62 12.34
CA ARG A 125 10.28 9.77 12.00
C ARG A 125 8.81 9.39 12.09
N THR A 126 8.45 8.22 11.55
CA THR A 126 7.06 7.77 11.51
C THR A 126 6.54 7.32 12.88
N ALA A 127 7.41 6.83 13.76
CA ALA A 127 7.02 6.48 15.13
C ALA A 127 6.62 7.69 15.99
N LYS A 128 6.91 8.93 15.55
CA LYS A 128 6.55 10.14 16.29
C LYS A 128 5.11 10.53 16.00
N VAL A 129 4.28 10.40 17.04
CA VAL A 129 2.88 10.81 17.03
C VAL A 129 2.77 12.33 16.96
N SER A 130 1.88 12.83 16.11
CA SER A 130 1.53 14.25 16.02
C SER A 130 0.08 14.43 15.62
N SER A 131 -0.47 15.64 15.77
CA SER A 131 -1.86 15.93 15.37
C SER A 131 -2.15 15.68 13.90
N ARG A 132 -1.16 15.87 13.01
CA ARG A 132 -1.28 15.63 11.56
C ARG A 132 -0.95 14.20 11.15
N SER A 133 -0.26 13.46 12.00
CA SER A 133 0.17 12.07 11.77
C SER A 133 0.06 11.31 13.08
N PRO A 134 -1.16 10.92 13.50
CA PRO A 134 -1.36 10.23 14.76
C PRO A 134 -0.88 8.78 14.75
N CYS A 135 -0.69 8.17 13.57
CA CYS A 135 -0.26 6.79 13.42
C CYS A 135 1.25 6.64 13.66
N SER A 136 1.63 5.84 14.66
CA SER A 136 3.02 5.40 14.87
C SER A 136 3.26 3.97 14.37
N ASN A 137 2.33 3.40 13.59
CA ASN A 137 2.45 2.03 13.10
C ASN A 137 3.64 1.90 12.14
N VAL A 138 4.72 1.26 12.60
CA VAL A 138 5.95 1.08 11.83
C VAL A 138 6.40 -0.38 11.92
N PRO A 139 7.13 -0.89 10.91
CA PRO A 139 7.76 -2.20 11.00
C PRO A 139 8.92 -2.13 11.99
N LEU A 140 8.93 -3.04 12.97
CA LEU A 140 9.91 -3.15 14.04
C LEU A 140 10.55 -4.54 14.03
N ARG A 141 11.81 -4.64 14.50
CA ARG A 141 12.41 -5.94 14.79
C ARG A 141 11.88 -6.43 16.12
N CYS A 142 11.38 -7.66 16.16
CA CYS A 142 11.10 -8.34 17.42
C CYS A 142 12.44 -8.80 18.04
N PRO A 143 12.73 -8.51 19.32
CA PRO A 143 13.99 -8.90 19.96
C PRO A 143 14.14 -10.41 20.15
N LEU A 144 13.02 -11.15 20.14
CA LEU A 144 12.98 -12.61 20.29
C LEU A 144 13.10 -13.36 18.95
N CYS A 145 12.93 -12.64 17.84
CA CYS A 145 13.12 -13.20 16.51
C CYS A 145 14.60 -13.28 16.14
N LEU A 146 14.93 -14.16 15.19
CA LEU A 146 16.26 -14.20 14.59
C LEU A 146 16.65 -12.84 13.99
N LYS A 147 17.94 -12.50 14.03
CA LYS A 147 18.47 -11.19 13.59
C LYS A 147 18.02 -10.75 12.19
N HIS A 148 17.82 -11.71 11.28
CA HIS A 148 17.44 -11.47 9.89
C HIS A 148 15.96 -11.75 9.58
N ALA A 149 15.16 -12.03 10.60
CA ALA A 149 13.73 -12.26 10.47
C ALA A 149 13.00 -11.03 9.89
N ALA A 150 11.79 -11.29 9.40
CA ALA A 150 10.88 -10.24 8.97
C ALA A 150 10.56 -9.28 10.13
N ALA A 151 10.33 -8.02 9.77
CA ALA A 151 9.85 -7.02 10.71
C ALA A 151 8.35 -7.21 10.98
N VAL A 152 7.95 -6.88 12.20
CA VAL A 152 6.58 -6.94 12.68
C VAL A 152 6.05 -5.54 12.86
N TRP A 153 4.87 -5.24 12.34
CA TRP A 153 4.22 -3.95 12.51
C TRP A 153 3.90 -3.68 13.98
N LYS A 154 4.16 -2.47 14.48
CA LYS A 154 3.92 -2.06 15.88
C LYS A 154 2.55 -2.52 16.38
N TYR A 155 1.49 -2.27 15.61
CA TYR A 155 0.11 -2.59 16.02
C TYR A 155 -0.17 -4.10 16.09
N ASN A 156 0.63 -4.92 15.42
CA ASN A 156 0.52 -6.39 15.45
C ASN A 156 1.51 -7.03 16.43
N MET A 157 2.43 -6.26 17.02
CA MET A 157 3.53 -6.80 17.81
C MET A 157 3.05 -7.54 19.07
N ARG A 158 1.98 -7.07 19.72
CA ARG A 158 1.34 -7.77 20.86
C ARG A 158 0.94 -9.20 20.46
N TYR A 159 0.21 -9.35 19.35
CA TYR A 159 -0.23 -10.65 18.84
C TYR A 159 0.92 -11.53 18.41
N HIS A 160 1.94 -10.95 17.75
CA HIS A 160 3.14 -11.67 17.34
C HIS A 160 3.88 -12.28 18.54
N LEU A 161 4.09 -11.52 19.61
CA LEU A 161 4.78 -12.00 20.81
C LEU A 161 4.05 -13.21 21.44
N THR A 162 2.73 -13.12 21.56
CA THR A 162 1.92 -14.20 22.12
C THR A 162 1.93 -15.45 21.22
N ARG A 163 1.80 -15.31 19.90
CA ARG A 163 1.69 -16.47 18.98
C ARG A 163 3.03 -17.08 18.61
N ALA A 164 4.00 -16.27 18.22
CA ALA A 164 5.26 -16.75 17.66
C ALA A 164 6.26 -17.14 18.76
N HIS A 165 6.16 -16.53 19.93
CA HIS A 165 7.11 -16.74 21.03
C HIS A 165 6.48 -17.30 22.30
N GLN A 166 5.15 -17.40 22.38
CA GLN A 166 4.41 -17.84 23.57
C GLN A 166 4.85 -17.07 24.83
N GLN A 167 5.19 -15.79 24.65
CA GLN A 167 5.61 -14.90 25.73
C GLN A 167 4.49 -13.98 26.16
N ASP A 168 4.57 -13.52 27.41
CA ASP A 168 3.74 -12.43 27.91
C ASP A 168 4.13 -11.11 27.19
N PRO A 169 3.23 -10.52 26.37
CA PRO A 169 3.53 -9.31 25.64
C PRO A 169 3.78 -8.09 26.53
N GLU A 170 3.35 -8.10 27.80
CA GLU A 170 3.53 -6.96 28.72
C GLU A 170 5.01 -6.70 29.04
N GLN A 171 5.86 -7.74 29.02
CA GLN A 171 7.32 -7.62 29.17
C GLN A 171 7.98 -6.78 28.06
N HIS A 172 7.30 -6.67 26.91
CA HIS A 172 7.74 -5.88 25.77
C HIS A 172 6.72 -4.80 25.40
N SER A 173 5.98 -4.29 26.38
CA SER A 173 4.94 -3.27 26.19
C SER A 173 5.41 -2.04 25.41
N SER A 174 6.66 -1.61 25.57
CA SER A 174 7.25 -0.49 24.81
C SER A 174 7.23 -0.69 23.29
N LEU A 175 7.18 -1.93 22.80
CA LEU A 175 7.17 -2.25 21.37
C LEU A 175 5.78 -2.14 20.72
N TRP A 176 4.70 -2.14 21.48
CA TRP A 176 3.33 -2.19 20.93
C TRP A 176 2.35 -1.22 21.58
N LYS A 177 2.62 -0.74 22.81
CA LYS A 177 1.75 0.17 23.54
C LYS A 177 1.58 1.48 22.76
N LEU A 178 0.34 1.92 22.67
CA LEU A 178 -0.04 3.17 22.03
C LEU A 178 -0.17 4.24 23.11
N SER A 179 0.18 5.47 22.77
CA SER A 179 -0.07 6.61 23.65
C SER A 179 -1.54 7.06 23.53
N ASP A 180 -2.07 7.72 24.56
CA ASP A 180 -3.45 8.23 24.52
C ASP A 180 -3.71 9.21 23.36
N PRO A 181 -2.77 10.12 23.00
CA PRO A 181 -2.94 10.98 21.83
C PRO A 181 -3.00 10.19 20.51
N GLU A 182 -2.22 9.11 20.40
CA GLU A 182 -2.27 8.22 19.24
C GLU A 182 -3.61 7.50 19.16
N MET A 183 -4.04 6.88 20.25
CA MET A 183 -5.32 6.17 20.31
C MET A 183 -6.49 7.09 19.95
N THR A 184 -6.51 8.28 20.55
CA THR A 184 -7.55 9.29 20.30
C THR A 184 -7.53 9.78 18.85
N GLY A 185 -6.36 10.12 18.33
CA GLY A 185 -6.20 10.61 16.96
C GLY A 185 -6.57 9.55 15.91
N MET A 186 -6.16 8.30 16.12
CA MET A 186 -6.47 7.20 15.22
C MET A 186 -7.97 6.84 15.26
N LYS A 187 -8.61 6.88 16.44
CA LYS A 187 -10.06 6.64 16.57
C LYS A 187 -10.86 7.72 15.83
N ALA A 188 -10.48 8.99 16.01
CA ALA A 188 -11.12 10.11 15.30
C ALA A 188 -10.96 9.98 13.77
N LEU A 189 -9.81 9.49 13.28
CA LEU A 189 -9.61 9.21 11.86
C LEU A 189 -10.49 8.07 11.34
N TYR A 190 -10.69 7.02 12.13
CA TYR A 190 -11.54 5.89 11.78
C TYR A 190 -13.02 6.28 11.68
N GLU A 191 -13.50 7.05 12.66
CA GLU A 191 -14.90 7.50 12.74
C GLU A 191 -15.24 8.63 11.76
N ALA A 192 -14.22 9.31 11.22
CA ALA A 192 -14.41 10.38 10.25
C ALA A 192 -15.05 9.85 8.95
N LYS A 193 -16.34 10.15 8.76
CA LYS A 193 -17.04 9.88 7.49
C LYS A 193 -16.28 10.56 6.34
N PRO A 194 -16.12 9.88 5.18
CA PRO A 194 -15.56 10.51 3.99
C PRO A 194 -16.34 11.78 3.69
N ARG A 195 -15.72 12.96 3.89
CA ARG A 195 -16.32 14.21 3.45
C ARG A 195 -16.39 14.10 1.94
N SER A 196 -17.60 13.99 1.39
CA SER A 196 -17.82 14.17 -0.04
C SER A 196 -17.12 15.47 -0.41
N SER A 197 -16.02 15.41 -1.18
CA SER A 197 -15.35 16.62 -1.61
C SER A 197 -16.42 17.45 -2.28
N LYS A 198 -16.71 18.66 -1.78
CA LYS A 198 -17.60 19.59 -2.48
C LYS A 198 -17.04 19.67 -3.88
N ARG A 199 -17.75 19.10 -4.86
CA ARG A 199 -17.37 19.16 -6.27
C ARG A 199 -17.08 20.63 -6.52
N LYS A 200 -15.83 21.00 -6.82
CA LYS A 200 -15.55 22.35 -7.31
C LYS A 200 -16.53 22.55 -8.46
N ARG A 201 -17.44 23.54 -8.33
CA ARG A 201 -18.36 23.90 -9.40
C ARG A 201 -17.52 24.00 -10.66
N ARG A 202 -17.76 23.10 -11.63
CA ARG A 202 -17.10 23.20 -12.94
C ARG A 202 -17.38 24.61 -13.44
N THR A 203 -16.34 25.37 -13.72
CA THR A 203 -16.48 26.63 -14.43
C THR A 203 -17.08 26.31 -15.81
N GLU A 204 -17.90 27.20 -16.35
CA GLU A 204 -18.58 26.99 -17.64
C GLU A 204 -17.59 26.62 -18.76
N LYS A 205 -16.36 27.17 -18.74
CA LYS A 205 -15.31 26.77 -19.69
C LYS A 205 -14.95 25.27 -19.66
N ALA A 206 -14.95 24.64 -18.48
CA ALA A 206 -14.63 23.22 -18.33
C ALA A 206 -15.81 22.30 -18.69
N SER A 207 -17.05 22.81 -18.68
CA SER A 207 -18.22 22.07 -19.16
C SER A 207 -18.35 22.14 -20.68
N THR A 208 -18.00 23.28 -21.29
CA THR A 208 -17.97 23.45 -22.75
C THR A 208 -16.89 22.57 -23.40
N PHE A 209 -15.69 22.51 -22.82
CA PHE A 209 -14.61 21.65 -23.32
C PHE A 209 -14.95 20.15 -23.24
N ALA A 210 -15.67 19.73 -22.19
CA ALA A 210 -16.12 18.34 -22.05
C ALA A 210 -17.25 17.96 -23.02
N LYS A 211 -18.03 18.94 -23.51
CA LYS A 211 -19.04 18.72 -24.57
C LYS A 211 -18.45 18.62 -25.97
N GLN A 212 -17.20 19.04 -26.17
CA GLN A 212 -16.49 19.00 -27.47
C GLN A 212 -15.65 17.74 -27.68
N ILE A 213 -15.56 16.84 -26.69
CA ILE A 213 -14.95 15.52 -26.90
C ILE A 213 -15.98 14.67 -27.64
N SER A 214 -15.75 14.42 -28.93
CA SER A 214 -16.58 13.53 -29.75
C SER A 214 -16.52 12.08 -29.25
N GLU A 215 -17.58 11.31 -29.49
CA GLU A 215 -17.69 9.88 -29.17
C GLU A 215 -16.53 9.03 -29.78
N GLY A 216 -15.80 9.57 -30.76
CA GLY A 216 -14.67 8.91 -31.43
C GLY A 216 -13.33 8.94 -30.70
N HIS A 217 -13.20 9.68 -29.58
CA HIS A 217 -11.93 9.78 -28.82
C HIS A 217 -12.01 9.18 -27.41
N VAL A 218 -12.91 8.23 -27.20
CA VAL A 218 -12.98 7.46 -25.96
C VAL A 218 -12.00 6.29 -26.04
N CYS A 219 -10.81 6.44 -25.47
CA CYS A 219 -10.07 5.27 -24.99
C CYS A 219 -10.88 4.65 -23.84
N LYS A 220 -11.50 3.49 -24.06
CA LYS A 220 -12.41 2.81 -23.10
C LYS A 220 -11.75 2.41 -21.76
N LEU A 221 -10.47 2.71 -21.55
CA LEU A 221 -9.81 2.64 -20.25
C LEU A 221 -10.05 3.88 -19.35
N ALA A 222 -10.64 4.97 -19.87
CA ALA A 222 -10.88 6.21 -19.12
C ALA A 222 -12.31 6.37 -18.56
N LEU A 223 -13.23 5.42 -18.78
CA LEU A 223 -14.63 5.52 -18.35
C LEU A 223 -15.08 4.34 -17.46
N ARG A 224 -14.52 4.24 -16.25
CA ARG A 224 -15.20 3.54 -15.14
C ARG A 224 -15.67 4.46 -14.01
N TYR A 225 -15.79 5.76 -14.28
CA TYR A 225 -16.47 6.70 -13.39
C TYR A 225 -17.47 7.57 -14.16
N ALA A 226 -18.50 6.94 -14.75
CA ALA A 226 -19.74 7.62 -15.12
C ALA A 226 -20.92 6.63 -15.24
N ILE A 227 -21.76 6.58 -14.19
CA ILE A 227 -23.24 6.34 -14.20
C ILE A 227 -23.66 4.86 -14.49
N ALA A 228 -24.68 4.19 -13.92
CA ALA A 228 -25.95 4.51 -13.25
C ALA A 228 -26.26 3.44 -12.16
N ILE A 229 -26.86 3.72 -11.00
CA ILE A 229 -28.30 3.85 -10.70
C ILE A 229 -29.15 2.66 -11.20
N TRP A 230 -29.63 1.86 -10.24
CA TRP A 230 -31.06 1.67 -9.96
C TRP A 230 -31.28 1.92 -8.47
#